data_AF-R6ZGA9-F1
#
_entry.id   AF-R6ZGA9-F1
#
_cell.length_a   1.000
_cell.length_b   1.000
_cell.length_c   1.000
_cell.angle_alpha   90.00
_cell.angle_beta   90.00
_cell.angle_gamma   90.00
#
_symmetry.space_group_name_H-M   'P 1'
#
loop_
_entity.id
_entity.type
_entity.pdbx_description
1 polymer ?
#
loop_
_entity_poly.entity_id
_entity_poly.type
_entity_poly.pdbx_seq_one_letter_code
_entity_poly.pdbx_strand_id
1 'polypeptide(L)'
;MQKTVDLEQENRLPDFGKTVREDKEERLRKQGFVTRPTMKKDAMALMTGRPVYTDDMAPSDCLIVKALRSPHAHALVKEIHTEQAKKVPGVVCVLTWKDSPQLRFTQAGQTYPEPSPYDRYIIDRRVRFAGDVAAIVAGRHCGS
;
A
#
# COMPACT_ATOMS: atom_id res chain seq x y z
N MET A 1 80.15 -45.53 27.05
CA MET A 1 78.84 -45.49 26.34
C MET A 1 78.20 -44.16 26.62
N GLN A 2 77.92 -43.38 25.57
CA GLN A 2 77.38 -42.02 25.63
C GLN A 2 75.83 -42.04 25.53
N LYS A 3 75.23 -41.21 26.40
CA LYS A 3 73.94 -40.48 26.41
C LYS A 3 72.90 -40.74 25.30
N THR A 4 71.62 -40.74 25.70
CA THR A 4 70.64 -39.67 25.35
C THR A 4 69.37 -39.73 26.21
N VAL A 5 68.82 -38.55 26.52
CA VAL A 5 67.56 -38.30 27.24
C VAL A 5 66.59 -37.70 26.23
N ASP A 6 65.43 -38.30 26.05
CA ASP A 6 64.40 -37.79 25.13
C ASP A 6 63.47 -36.81 25.86
N LEU A 7 63.61 -35.55 25.46
CA LEU A 7 62.76 -34.40 25.82
C LEU A 7 61.54 -34.37 24.89
N GLU A 8 60.42 -35.01 25.24
CA GLU A 8 59.14 -34.85 24.54
C GLU A 8 57.93 -34.68 25.47
N GLN A 9 58.10 -33.88 26.53
CA GLN A 9 56.96 -33.31 27.26
C GLN A 9 57.21 -31.83 27.55
N GLU A 10 56.92 -30.96 26.58
CA GLU A 10 56.36 -29.62 26.81
C GLU A 10 56.25 -28.88 25.47
N ASN A 11 55.05 -28.86 24.88
CA ASN A 11 54.54 -27.75 24.05
C ASN A 11 53.10 -28.07 23.59
N ARG A 12 52.16 -28.12 24.56
CA ARG A 12 50.75 -27.87 24.25
C ARG A 12 50.51 -26.37 24.35
N LEU A 13 50.59 -25.68 23.21
CA LEU A 13 50.00 -24.36 23.06
C LEU A 13 48.47 -24.52 22.94
N PRO A 14 47.65 -23.68 23.61
CA PRO A 14 46.20 -23.70 23.42
C PRO A 14 45.84 -23.23 22.00
N ASP A 15 44.95 -23.99 21.37
CA ASP A 15 44.45 -23.76 20.00
C ASP A 15 43.62 -22.47 19.95
N PHE A 16 44.26 -21.36 19.57
CA PHE A 16 43.58 -20.12 19.21
C PHE A 16 43.13 -20.22 17.75
N GLY A 17 41.93 -20.76 17.51
CA GLY A 17 41.52 -21.03 16.12
C GLY A 17 40.04 -21.26 15.86
N LYS A 18 39.21 -20.23 16.02
CA LYS A 18 38.24 -19.88 14.96
C LYS A 18 38.27 -18.38 14.77
N THR A 19 38.57 -17.96 13.55
CA THR A 19 38.74 -16.55 13.23
C THR A 19 37.34 -15.94 13.09
N VAL A 20 37.09 -14.74 13.64
CA VAL A 20 35.82 -13.98 13.46
C VAL A 20 35.39 -13.84 11.98
N ARG A 21 36.32 -14.05 11.04
CA ARG A 21 36.08 -14.12 9.59
C ARG A 21 35.27 -15.34 9.15
N GLU A 22 35.48 -16.51 9.76
CA GLU A 22 34.78 -17.76 9.42
C GLU A 22 33.31 -17.68 9.83
N ASP A 23 33.02 -17.10 10.99
CA ASP A 23 31.65 -16.85 11.47
C ASP A 23 30.87 -15.88 10.57
N LYS A 24 31.57 -14.98 9.87
CA LYS A 24 30.98 -14.00 8.96
C LYS A 24 30.63 -14.63 7.61
N GLU A 25 31.49 -15.49 7.07
CA GLU A 25 31.23 -16.23 5.83
C GLU A 25 30.10 -17.24 5.97
N GLU A 26 29.99 -17.90 7.12
CA GLU A 26 28.89 -18.84 7.39
C GLU A 26 27.53 -18.12 7.54
N ARG A 27 27.52 -16.93 8.14
CA ARG A 27 26.33 -16.05 8.21
C ARG A 27 25.92 -15.52 6.82
N LEU A 28 26.88 -15.14 5.98
CA LEU A 28 26.61 -14.69 4.60
C LEU A 28 26.11 -15.84 3.72
N ARG A 29 26.64 -17.06 3.87
CA ARG A 29 26.11 -18.27 3.20
C ARG A 29 24.70 -18.64 3.66
N LYS A 30 24.36 -18.41 4.93
CA LYS A 30 22.99 -18.55 5.45
C LYS A 30 22.04 -17.47 4.92
N GLN A 31 22.54 -16.30 4.54
CA GLN A 31 21.78 -15.24 3.85
C GLN A 31 21.82 -15.42 2.32
N GLY A 32 21.51 -16.62 1.83
CA GLY A 32 21.53 -16.97 0.42
C GLY A 32 20.30 -16.47 -0.36
N PHE A 33 20.17 -15.17 -0.58
CA PHE A 33 19.07 -14.57 -1.36
C PHE A 33 19.49 -13.92 -2.68
N VAL A 34 20.79 -13.71 -2.90
CA VAL A 34 21.27 -13.12 -4.16
C VAL A 34 21.78 -14.27 -5.05
N THR A 35 21.29 -14.31 -6.29
CA THR A 35 21.68 -15.26 -7.38
C THR A 35 20.97 -16.63 -7.42
N ARG A 36 19.94 -16.90 -6.60
CA ARG A 36 19.14 -18.16 -6.71
C ARG A 36 17.72 -17.90 -7.22
N PRO A 37 17.18 -18.76 -8.12
CA PRO A 37 15.77 -18.69 -8.49
C PRO A 37 14.92 -19.13 -7.30
N THR A 38 14.26 -18.18 -6.66
CA THR A 38 13.30 -18.44 -5.57
C THR A 38 11.88 -18.24 -6.07
N MET A 39 10.98 -19.14 -5.68
CA MET A 39 9.55 -18.98 -5.94
C MET A 39 9.06 -17.67 -5.32
N LYS A 40 8.34 -16.86 -6.10
CA LYS A 40 7.71 -15.64 -5.58
C LYS A 40 6.75 -16.02 -4.45
N LYS A 41 6.90 -15.38 -3.28
CA LYS A 41 6.09 -15.65 -2.09
C LYS A 41 4.59 -15.51 -2.38
N ASP A 42 4.23 -14.58 -3.25
CA ASP A 42 2.83 -14.28 -3.59
C ASP A 42 2.26 -15.18 -4.71
N ALA A 43 3.10 -15.99 -5.38
CA ALA A 43 2.68 -16.78 -6.53
C ALA A 43 1.59 -17.80 -6.18
N MET A 44 1.71 -18.46 -5.02
CA MET A 44 0.71 -19.44 -4.58
C MET A 44 -0.61 -18.77 -4.19
N ALA A 45 -0.59 -17.56 -3.64
CA ALA A 45 -1.81 -16.84 -3.28
C ALA A 45 -2.58 -16.39 -4.53
N LEU A 46 -1.86 -15.84 -5.52
CA LEU A 46 -2.44 -15.42 -6.81
C LEU A 46 -3.01 -16.60 -7.61
N MET A 47 -2.33 -17.75 -7.65
CA MET A 47 -2.79 -18.91 -8.41
C MET A 47 -3.95 -19.67 -7.74
N THR A 48 -4.12 -19.57 -6.42
CA THR A 48 -5.17 -20.30 -5.69
C THR A 48 -6.48 -19.52 -5.58
N GLY A 49 -6.56 -18.31 -6.16
CA GLY A 49 -7.77 -17.49 -6.10
C GLY A 49 -8.18 -17.10 -4.68
N ARG A 50 -7.24 -17.13 -3.73
CA ARG A 50 -7.48 -16.57 -2.39
C ARG A 50 -7.74 -15.07 -2.54
N PRO A 51 -8.57 -14.47 -1.68
CA PRO A 51 -8.80 -13.03 -1.71
C PRO A 51 -7.46 -12.30 -1.50
N VAL A 52 -6.89 -11.78 -2.59
CA VAL A 52 -5.61 -11.05 -2.58
C VAL A 52 -5.85 -9.56 -2.86
N TYR A 53 -7.07 -9.20 -3.29
CA TYR A 53 -7.41 -7.84 -3.66
C TYR A 53 -8.40 -7.24 -2.68
N THR A 54 -8.34 -5.91 -2.52
CA THR A 54 -9.16 -5.15 -1.57
C THR A 54 -10.66 -5.37 -1.80
N ASP A 55 -11.08 -5.62 -3.04
CA ASP A 55 -12.48 -5.89 -3.41
C ASP A 55 -12.96 -7.25 -2.89
N ASP A 56 -12.06 -8.21 -2.67
CA ASP A 56 -12.41 -9.55 -2.18
C ASP A 56 -12.65 -9.56 -0.65
N MET A 57 -12.33 -8.46 0.04
CA MET A 57 -12.47 -8.30 1.49
C MET A 57 -13.63 -7.38 1.89
N ALA A 58 -14.49 -6.99 0.94
CA ALA A 58 -15.60 -6.10 1.21
C ALA A 58 -16.65 -6.76 2.15
N PRO A 59 -16.97 -6.15 3.30
CA PRO A 59 -18.05 -6.63 4.18
C PRO A 59 -19.39 -6.70 3.43
N SER A 60 -20.23 -7.67 3.78
CA SER A 60 -21.54 -7.88 3.12
C SER A 60 -22.50 -6.68 3.24
N ASP A 61 -22.29 -5.81 4.22
CA ASP A 61 -23.07 -4.61 4.49
C ASP A 61 -22.44 -3.31 3.94
N CYS A 62 -21.35 -3.42 3.15
CA CYS A 62 -20.68 -2.26 2.58
C CYS A 62 -21.55 -1.53 1.52
N LEU A 63 -21.31 -0.22 1.40
CA LEU A 63 -21.93 0.59 0.34
C LEU A 63 -21.00 0.67 -0.86
N ILE A 64 -21.57 0.54 -2.05
CA ILE A 64 -20.90 0.83 -3.31
C ILE A 64 -20.94 2.33 -3.54
N VAL A 65 -19.77 2.91 -3.76
CA VAL A 65 -19.60 4.35 -4.00
C VAL A 65 -19.24 4.60 -5.45
N LYS A 66 -19.97 5.51 -6.11
CA LYS A 66 -19.69 5.96 -7.48
C LYS A 66 -19.54 7.46 -7.52
N ALA A 67 -18.46 7.93 -8.14
CA ALA A 67 -18.22 9.35 -8.38
C ALA A 67 -18.85 9.78 -9.71
N LEU A 68 -19.68 10.82 -9.67
CA LEU A 68 -20.10 11.57 -10.85
C LEU A 68 -18.97 12.50 -11.27
N ARG A 69 -18.55 12.39 -12.53
CA ARG A 69 -17.37 13.03 -13.07
C ARG A 69 -17.77 14.15 -14.03
N SER A 70 -17.08 15.28 -13.97
CA SER A 70 -17.31 16.43 -14.85
C SER A 70 -16.95 16.08 -16.30
N PRO A 71 -17.80 16.37 -17.29
CA PRO A 71 -17.43 16.30 -18.71
C PRO A 71 -16.65 17.55 -19.19
N HIS A 72 -16.61 18.61 -18.37
CA HIS A 72 -16.03 19.90 -18.75
C HIS A 72 -14.57 20.02 -18.27
N ALA A 73 -13.72 20.60 -19.14
CA ALA A 73 -12.33 20.87 -18.83
C ALA A 73 -12.15 21.94 -17.75
N HIS A 74 -13.05 22.92 -17.61
CA HIS A 74 -13.02 23.86 -16.50
C HIS A 74 -14.40 24.51 -16.34
N ALA A 75 -15.01 24.43 -15.16
CA ALA A 75 -16.32 24.99 -14.91
C ALA A 75 -16.57 25.28 -13.42
N LEU A 76 -17.51 26.17 -13.14
CA LEU A 76 -18.06 26.36 -11.80
C LEU A 76 -19.42 25.68 -11.73
N VAL A 77 -19.56 24.69 -10.85
CA VAL A 77 -20.83 24.02 -10.60
C VAL A 77 -21.77 25.02 -9.92
N LYS A 78 -22.84 25.39 -10.65
CA LYS A 78 -23.89 26.26 -10.12
C LYS A 78 -24.81 25.49 -9.19
N GLU A 79 -25.33 24.37 -9.70
CA GLU A 79 -26.30 23.53 -9.01
C GLU A 79 -26.16 22.07 -9.45
N ILE A 80 -26.45 21.13 -8.55
CA ILE A 80 -26.61 19.70 -8.83
C ILE A 80 -27.95 19.27 -8.24
N HIS A 81 -28.85 18.79 -9.08
CA HIS A 81 -30.15 18.28 -8.65
C HIS A 81 -30.01 16.83 -8.18
N THR A 82 -30.13 16.59 -6.87
CA THR A 82 -29.96 15.27 -6.26
C THR A 82 -31.27 14.51 -6.03
N GLU A 83 -32.41 15.17 -6.24
CA GLU A 83 -33.74 14.68 -5.88
C GLU A 83 -34.11 13.34 -6.56
N GLN A 84 -33.78 13.19 -7.84
CA GLN A 84 -34.08 11.96 -8.57
C GLN A 84 -33.20 10.80 -8.08
N ALA A 85 -31.91 11.06 -7.86
CA ALA A 85 -30.96 10.05 -7.41
C ALA A 85 -31.33 9.51 -6.00
N LYS A 86 -31.75 10.39 -5.08
CA LYS A 86 -32.19 10.01 -3.74
C LYS A 86 -33.45 9.14 -3.72
N LYS A 87 -34.28 9.18 -4.77
CA LYS A 87 -35.49 8.36 -4.89
C LYS A 87 -35.22 6.97 -5.44
N VAL A 88 -34.03 6.70 -5.97
CA VAL A 88 -33.67 5.39 -6.51
C VAL A 88 -33.55 4.39 -5.36
N PRO A 89 -34.30 3.27 -5.37
CA PRO A 89 -34.18 2.24 -4.35
C PRO A 89 -32.73 1.76 -4.20
N GLY A 90 -32.26 1.66 -2.96
CA GLY A 90 -30.89 1.24 -2.64
C GLY A 90 -29.87 2.38 -2.55
N VAL A 91 -30.17 3.60 -3.03
CA VAL A 91 -29.33 4.77 -2.77
C VAL A 91 -29.45 5.18 -1.31
N VAL A 92 -28.32 5.29 -0.63
CA VAL A 92 -28.25 5.67 0.79
C VAL A 92 -27.94 7.16 0.92
N CYS A 93 -27.00 7.67 0.14
CA CYS A 93 -26.69 9.10 0.14
C CYS A 93 -26.14 9.59 -1.21
N VAL A 94 -26.29 10.90 -1.40
CA VAL A 94 -25.70 11.66 -2.51
C VAL A 94 -25.00 12.86 -1.91
N LEU A 95 -23.69 12.95 -2.11
CA LEU A 95 -22.82 13.98 -1.56
C LEU A 95 -22.37 14.93 -2.67
N THR A 96 -22.36 16.22 -2.35
CA THR A 96 -21.96 17.31 -3.23
C THR A 96 -20.91 18.19 -2.56
N TRP A 97 -20.46 19.27 -3.22
CA TRP A 97 -19.57 20.26 -2.61
C TRP A 97 -20.14 20.91 -1.35
N LYS A 98 -21.47 20.87 -1.16
CA LYS A 98 -22.14 21.39 0.05
C LYS A 98 -21.92 20.51 1.27
N ASP A 99 -21.67 19.21 1.04
CA ASP A 99 -21.47 18.20 2.08
C ASP A 99 -19.98 17.93 2.34
N SER A 100 -19.10 18.50 1.51
CA SER A 100 -17.65 18.35 1.66
C SER A 100 -17.15 19.18 2.85
N PRO A 101 -16.29 18.61 3.71
CA PRO A 101 -15.53 19.38 4.67
C PRO A 101 -14.80 20.53 3.97
N GLN A 102 -14.83 21.72 4.57
CA GLN A 102 -14.11 22.89 4.07
C GLN A 102 -12.62 22.83 4.47
N LEU A 103 -12.03 21.64 4.42
CA LEU A 103 -10.62 21.40 4.63
C LEU A 103 -9.97 21.19 3.27
N ARG A 104 -9.03 22.06 2.94
CA ARG A 104 -8.26 21.91 1.72
C ARG A 104 -7.22 20.82 1.90
N PHE A 105 -6.89 20.14 0.81
CA PHE A 105 -5.81 19.18 0.72
C PHE A 105 -5.08 19.36 -0.62
N THR A 106 -3.91 18.76 -0.72
CA THR A 106 -3.16 18.70 -1.98
C THR A 106 -3.32 17.34 -2.63
N GLN A 107 -3.34 17.32 -3.96
CA GLN A 107 -3.32 16.08 -4.74
C GLN A 107 -1.92 15.72 -5.26
N ALA A 108 -0.89 16.46 -4.87
CA ALA A 108 0.49 16.18 -5.28
C ALA A 108 1.04 14.87 -4.68
N GLY A 109 0.51 14.44 -3.52
CA GLY A 109 0.81 13.14 -2.92
C GLY A 109 2.27 12.97 -2.52
N GLN A 110 2.93 14.01 -2.01
CA GLN A 110 4.31 13.94 -1.54
C GLN A 110 4.39 13.51 -0.07
N THR A 111 5.56 13.01 0.33
CA THR A 111 5.85 12.63 1.72
C THR A 111 5.90 13.87 2.60
N TYR A 112 5.48 13.74 3.86
CA TYR A 112 5.60 14.82 4.85
C TYR A 112 7.08 15.20 5.13
N PRO A 113 7.43 16.49 5.24
CA PRO A 113 6.55 17.66 5.10
C PRO A 113 6.17 17.92 3.64
N GLU A 114 4.87 18.10 3.39
CA GLU A 114 4.29 18.28 2.06
C GLU A 114 4.39 19.77 1.64
N PRO A 115 5.24 20.12 0.66
CA PRO A 115 5.46 21.51 0.26
C PRO A 115 4.39 22.05 -0.71
N SER A 116 3.53 21.19 -1.25
CA SER A 116 2.57 21.56 -2.29
C SER A 116 1.40 22.38 -1.75
N PRO A 117 0.79 23.24 -2.58
CA PRO A 117 -0.35 24.05 -2.16
C PRO A 117 -1.58 23.21 -1.87
N TYR A 118 -2.29 23.59 -0.81
CA TYR A 118 -3.56 23.01 -0.38
C TYR A 118 -4.69 23.73 -1.13
N ASP A 119 -4.93 23.31 -2.36
CA ASP A 119 -5.73 24.06 -3.34
C ASP A 119 -7.07 23.40 -3.71
N ARG A 120 -7.35 22.19 -3.18
CA ARG A 120 -8.54 21.40 -3.50
C ARG A 120 -9.35 21.00 -2.27
N TYR A 121 -10.67 20.91 -2.45
CA TYR A 121 -11.59 20.20 -1.54
C TYR A 121 -11.90 18.81 -2.08
N ILE A 122 -12.36 17.90 -1.22
CA ILE A 122 -12.67 16.50 -1.61
C ILE A 122 -13.72 16.48 -2.72
N ILE A 123 -14.76 17.30 -2.57
CA ILE A 123 -15.71 17.64 -3.65
C ILE A 123 -15.73 19.16 -3.75
N ASP A 124 -15.13 19.70 -4.81
CA ASP A 124 -15.03 21.13 -5.03
C ASP A 124 -16.21 21.64 -5.88
N ARG A 125 -16.62 22.89 -5.65
CA ARG A 125 -17.57 23.58 -6.52
C ARG A 125 -16.94 23.92 -7.88
N ARG A 126 -15.64 24.15 -7.93
CA ARG A 126 -14.90 24.43 -9.17
C ARG A 126 -14.25 23.15 -9.70
N VAL A 127 -14.69 22.69 -10.86
CA VAL A 127 -14.08 21.58 -11.58
C VAL A 127 -13.00 22.11 -12.53
N ARG A 128 -11.83 21.46 -12.54
CA ARG A 128 -10.62 21.97 -13.21
C ARG A 128 -10.17 21.15 -14.42
N PHE A 129 -10.79 20.01 -14.67
CA PHE A 129 -10.54 19.14 -15.83
C PHE A 129 -11.70 18.17 -16.06
N ALA A 130 -11.78 17.60 -17.27
CA ALA A 130 -12.73 16.54 -17.56
C ALA A 130 -12.32 15.28 -16.79
N GLY A 131 -13.23 14.76 -15.96
CA GLY A 131 -12.93 13.70 -14.98
C GLY A 131 -12.80 14.19 -13.54
N ASP A 132 -12.92 15.50 -13.26
CA ASP A 132 -12.95 16.00 -11.88
C ASP A 132 -14.24 15.55 -11.16
N VAL A 133 -14.20 15.37 -9.84
CA VAL A 133 -15.36 14.86 -9.07
C VAL A 133 -16.37 15.99 -8.86
N ALA A 134 -17.60 15.81 -9.34
CA ALA A 134 -18.70 16.77 -9.15
C ALA A 134 -19.64 16.36 -8.01
N ALA A 135 -19.88 15.06 -7.85
CA ALA A 135 -20.69 14.50 -6.78
C ALA A 135 -20.33 13.04 -6.54
N ILE A 136 -20.77 12.49 -5.40
CA ILE A 136 -20.60 11.09 -5.03
C ILE A 136 -21.97 10.51 -4.69
N VAL A 137 -22.24 9.30 -5.17
CA VAL A 137 -23.45 8.52 -4.81
C VAL A 137 -22.99 7.26 -4.10
N ALA A 138 -23.59 6.96 -2.94
CA ALA A 138 -23.39 5.71 -2.24
C ALA A 138 -24.71 4.94 -2.18
N GLY A 139 -24.66 3.66 -2.51
CA GLY A 139 -25.84 2.79 -2.50
C GLY A 139 -25.49 1.37 -2.09
N ARG A 140 -26.50 0.60 -1.71
CA ARG A 140 -26.35 -0.82 -1.40
C ARG A 140 -26.13 -1.58 -2.70
N HIS A 141 -25.30 -2.61 -2.64
CA HIS A 141 -25.25 -3.58 -3.73
C HIS A 141 -26.59 -4.30 -3.81
N CYS A 142 -27.25 -4.24 -4.96
CA CYS A 142 -28.43 -5.05 -5.26
C CYS A 142 -27.95 -6.46 -5.62
N GLY A 143 -27.38 -7.18 -4.67
CA GLY A 143 -27.00 -8.58 -4.83
C GLY A 143 -28.20 -9.49 -4.57
N SER A 144 -28.84 -9.94 -5.64
CA SER A 144 -29.65 -11.16 -5.70
C SER A 144 -28.90 -12.17 -6.57
#